data_AF-A0A1G9SVJ9-F1
#
_entry.id   AF-A0A1G9SVJ9-F1
#
_cell.length_a   1.000
_cell.length_b   1.000
_cell.length_c   1.000
_cell.angle_alpha   90.00
_cell.angle_beta   90.00
_cell.angle_gamma   90.00
#
_symmetry.space_group_name_H-M   'P 1'
#
loop_
_entity.id
_entity.type
_entity.pdbx_description
1 polymer ?
#
loop_
_entity_poly.entity_id
_entity_poly.type
_entity_poly.pdbx_seq_one_letter_code
_entity_poly.pdbx_strand_id
1 'polypeptide(L)' 'MNPEVPEEEPEPIEEYVPGVANGRHYMARLCHLPDGPWYIDVIHVESLPPLHGSDRTWPTREEAVQAADKLVADLAH' A
#
# COMPACT_ATOMS: atom_id res chain seq x y z
N MET A 1 -20.92 -20.87 31.09
CA MET A 1 -20.07 -19.79 30.56
C MET A 1 -19.84 -20.13 29.09
N ASN A 2 -20.32 -19.28 28.19
CA ASN A 2 -20.06 -19.45 26.76
C ASN A 2 -18.60 -19.03 26.53
N PRO A 3 -17.75 -19.81 25.83
CA PRO A 3 -16.41 -19.37 25.54
C PRO A 3 -16.48 -18.18 24.58
N GLU A 4 -15.91 -17.05 24.99
CA GLU A 4 -15.68 -15.89 24.16
C GLU A 4 -14.64 -16.30 23.10
N VAL A 5 -15.10 -16.53 21.88
CA VAL A 5 -14.20 -16.70 20.73
C VAL A 5 -13.55 -15.33 20.52
N PRO A 6 -12.21 -15.20 20.55
CA PRO A 6 -11.58 -13.93 20.24
C PRO A 6 -12.01 -13.54 18.82
N GLU A 7 -12.56 -12.34 18.67
CA GLU A 7 -12.84 -11.75 17.36
C GLU A 7 -11.48 -11.60 16.66
N GLU A 8 -11.12 -12.56 15.81
CA GLU A 8 -9.95 -12.46 14.93
C GLU A 8 -10.22 -11.28 13.99
N GLU A 9 -9.60 -10.13 14.27
CA GLU A 9 -9.57 -9.03 13.31
C GLU A 9 -9.05 -9.59 11.98
N PRO A 10 -9.73 -9.32 10.86
CA PRO A 10 -9.34 -9.90 9.58
C PRO A 10 -7.92 -9.46 9.23
N GLU A 11 -7.06 -10.41 8.87
CA GLU A 11 -5.71 -10.09 8.40
C GLU A 11 -5.80 -9.27 7.10
N PRO A 12 -4.99 -8.20 6.96
CA PRO A 12 -4.94 -7.44 5.70
C PRO A 12 -4.44 -8.32 4.55
N ILE A 13 -5.12 -8.21 3.41
CA ILE A 13 -4.72 -8.83 2.15
C ILE A 13 -3.62 -7.97 1.54
N GLU A 14 -2.44 -8.55 1.33
CA GLU A 14 -1.29 -7.87 0.72
C GLU A 14 -1.20 -8.10 -0.79
N GLU A 15 -0.88 -7.05 -1.54
CA GLU A 15 -0.59 -7.10 -2.96
C GLU A 15 0.66 -6.31 -3.32
N TYR A 16 1.56 -6.93 -4.09
CA TYR A 16 2.80 -6.32 -4.57
C TYR A 16 2.61 -5.81 -6.00
N VAL A 17 2.65 -4.49 -6.17
CA VAL A 17 2.44 -3.82 -7.46
C VAL A 17 3.75 -3.19 -7.95
N PRO A 18 4.33 -3.69 -9.06
CA PRO A 18 5.49 -3.06 -9.68
C PRO A 18 5.08 -1.81 -10.47
N GLY A 19 5.94 -0.80 -10.48
CA GLY A 19 5.73 0.41 -11.28
C GLY A 19 7.02 1.12 -11.66
N VAL A 20 6.89 2.15 -12.49
CA VAL A 20 7.99 3.01 -12.92
C VAL A 20 7.54 4.46 -12.89
N ALA A 21 8.21 5.29 -12.10
CA ALA A 21 7.93 6.72 -12.00
C ALA A 21 9.24 7.53 -12.03
N ASN A 22 9.26 8.61 -12.82
CA ASN A 22 10.46 9.44 -13.06
C ASN A 22 11.73 8.64 -13.39
N GLY A 23 11.57 7.58 -14.20
CA GLY A 23 12.68 6.72 -14.65
C GLY A 23 13.22 5.77 -13.58
N ARG A 24 12.58 5.67 -12.41
CA ARG A 24 12.96 4.75 -11.33
C ARG A 24 11.95 3.62 -11.23
N HIS A 25 12.46 2.40 -11.10
CA HIS A 25 11.63 1.25 -10.80
C HIS A 25 11.25 1.26 -9.32
N TYR A 26 10.02 0.84 -9.03
CA TYR A 26 9.57 0.67 -7.66
C TYR A 26 8.66 -0.55 -7.53
N MET A 27 8.49 -1.01 -6.29
CA MET A 27 7.53 -2.03 -5.88
C MET A 27 6.72 -1.49 -4.70
N ALA A 28 5.41 -1.32 -4.88
CA ALA A 28 4.51 -0.92 -3.82
C ALA A 28 3.85 -2.16 -3.20
N ARG A 29 3.90 -2.28 -1.87
CA ARG A 29 3.05 -3.18 -1.10
C ARG A 29 1.77 -2.44 -0.74
N LEU A 30 0.70 -2.79 -1.42
CA LEU A 30 -0.65 -2.35 -1.12
C LEU A 30 -1.33 -3.36 -0.21
N CYS A 31 -2.13 -2.89 0.73
CA CYS A 31 -2.86 -3.73 1.65
C CYS A 31 -4.32 -3.28 1.71
N HIS A 32 -5.23 -4.20 1.98
CA HIS A 32 -6.64 -3.85 2.25
C HIS A 32 -7.28 -4.90 3.15
N LEU A 33 -8.30 -4.52 3.90
CA LEU A 33 -9.16 -5.48 4.60
C LEU A 33 -10.19 -6.07 3.62
N PRO A 34 -10.78 -7.25 3.89
CA PRO A 34 -11.94 -7.73 3.14
C PRO A 34 -13.04 -6.66 3.15
N ASP A 35 -13.42 -6.16 1.97
CA ASP A 35 -14.36 -5.04 1.76
C ASP A 35 -13.93 -3.67 2.33
N GLY A 36 -12.67 -3.54 2.78
CA GLY A 36 -12.09 -2.31 3.31
C GLY A 36 -11.34 -1.48 2.26
N PRO A 37 -10.95 -0.25 2.60
CA PRO A 37 -10.18 0.59 1.69
C PRO A 37 -8.74 0.07 1.55
N TRP A 38 -8.15 0.36 0.40
CA TRP A 38 -6.75 0.10 0.09
C TRP A 38 -5.85 1.11 0.78
N TYR A 39 -4.70 0.68 1.25
CA TYR A 39 -3.66 1.54 1.76
C TYR A 39 -2.30 1.09 1.24
N ILE A 40 -1.35 2.01 1.20
CA ILE A 40 0.03 1.68 0.86
C ILE A 40 0.72 1.38 2.18
N ASP A 41 1.32 0.22 2.32
CA ASP A 41 2.11 -0.09 3.50
C ASP A 41 3.55 0.41 3.31
N VAL A 42 4.18 -0.01 2.21
CA VAL A 42 5.53 0.41 1.87
C VAL A 42 5.74 0.46 0.36
N ILE A 43 6.56 1.41 -0.09
CA ILE A 43 7.04 1.51 -1.47
C ILE A 43 8.56 1.37 -1.45
N HIS A 44 9.06 0.31 -2.08
CA HIS A 44 10.48 0.12 -2.32
C HIS A 44 10.84 0.77 -3.66
N VAL A 45 11.60 1.87 -3.62
CA VAL A 45 12.07 2.55 -4.82
C VAL A 45 13.55 2.24 -5.02
N GLU A 46 13.94 2.00 -6.28
CA GLU A 46 15.33 1.74 -6.62
C GLU A 46 16.26 2.88 -6.15
N SER A 47 17.32 2.50 -5.43
CA SER A 47 18.36 3.40 -4.90
C SER A 47 17.86 4.48 -3.92
N LEU A 48 16.69 4.28 -3.29
CA LEU A 48 16.17 5.17 -2.24
C LEU A 48 15.73 4.38 -1.00
N PRO A 49 15.64 5.04 0.17
CA PRO A 49 14.99 4.47 1.33
C PRO A 49 13.53 4.08 1.03
N PRO A 50 13.01 3.01 1.64
CA PRO A 50 11.60 2.66 1.50
C PRO A 50 10.71 3.79 2.02
N LEU A 51 9.66 4.07 1.27
CA LEU A 51 8.62 5.00 1.70
C LEU A 51 7.51 4.23 2.38
N HIS A 52 7.23 4.53 3.64
CA HIS A 52 6.02 4.03 4.25
C HIS A 52 4.83 4.85 3.76
N GLY A 53 3.75 4.17 3.39
CA GLY A 53 2.52 4.86 3.06
C GLY A 53 2.02 5.62 4.29
N SER A 54 1.53 6.83 4.04
CA SER A 54 0.87 7.64 5.07
C SER A 54 -0.41 6.93 5.55
N ASP A 55 -1.08 7.42 6.59
CA ASP A 55 -2.40 6.95 7.07
C ASP A 55 -3.55 7.18 6.05
N ARG A 56 -3.20 7.37 4.77
CA ARG A 56 -4.12 7.59 3.66
C ARG A 56 -4.61 6.26 3.13
N THR A 57 -5.88 6.24 2.80
CA THR A 57 -6.56 5.08 2.24
C THR A 57 -7.32 5.47 0.98
N TRP A 58 -7.50 4.53 0.06
CA TRP A 58 -8.17 4.68 -1.22
C TRP A 58 -9.31 3.67 -1.35
N PRO A 59 -10.44 4.05 -1.96
CA PRO A 59 -11.57 3.14 -2.17
C PRO A 59 -11.27 2.00 -3.15
N THR A 60 -10.31 2.19 -4.07
CA THR A 60 -9.98 1.20 -5.10
C THR A 60 -8.48 0.95 -5.19
N ARG A 61 -8.14 -0.23 -5.71
CA ARG A 61 -6.77 -0.62 -6.00
C ARG A 61 -6.10 0.34 -6.98
N GLU A 62 -6.79 0.71 -8.05
CA GLU A 62 -6.25 1.60 -9.08
C GLU A 62 -5.88 2.97 -8.53
N GLU A 63 -6.70 3.53 -7.64
CA GLU A 63 -6.40 4.80 -6.99
C GLU A 63 -5.20 4.70 -6.05
N ALA A 64 -5.07 3.59 -5.30
CA ALA A 64 -3.88 3.34 -4.48
C ALA A 64 -2.60 3.21 -5.32
N VAL A 65 -2.68 2.55 -6.49
CA VAL A 65 -1.55 2.47 -7.44
C VAL A 65 -1.18 3.85 -7.99
N GLN A 66 -2.15 4.64 -8.43
CA GLN A 66 -1.88 6.01 -8.92
C GLN A 66 -1.26 6.90 -7.83
N ALA A 67 -1.68 6.72 -6.59
CA ALA A 67 -1.07 7.42 -5.46
C ALA A 67 0.38 6.97 -5.23
N ALA A 68 0.69 5.67 -5.35
CA ALA A 68 2.06 5.18 -5.28
C ALA A 68 2.93 5.79 -6.38
N ASP A 69 2.46 5.80 -7.64
CA ASP A 69 3.14 6.46 -8.76
C ASP A 69 3.44 7.93 -8.45
N LYS A 70 2.45 8.67 -7.93
CA LYS A 70 2.61 10.08 -7.58
C LYS A 70 3.64 10.27 -6.47
N LEU A 71 3.60 9.47 -5.41
CA LEU A 71 4.56 9.55 -4.30
C LEU A 71 6.00 9.31 -4.79
N VAL A 72 6.21 8.31 -5.65
CA VAL A 72 7.53 8.03 -6.23
C VAL A 72 7.97 9.14 -7.19
N ALA A 73 7.04 9.69 -7.98
CA ALA A 73 7.34 10.82 -8.86
C ALA A 73 7.74 12.07 -8.05
N ASP A 74 7.03 12.38 -6.96
CA ASP A 74 7.28 13.54 -6.11
C ASP A 74 8.65 13.47 -5.41
N LEU A 75 9.21 12.28 -5.17
CA LEU A 75 10.56 12.11 -4.61
C LEU A 75 11.70 12.54 -5.54
N ALA A 76 11.46 12.59 -6.84
CA ALA A 76 12.48 12.93 -7.83
C ALA A 76 12.55 14.45 -8.11
N HIS A 77 11.78 15.26 -7.40
CA HIS A 77 11.75 16.73 -7.46
C HIS A 77 12.58 17.35 -6.33
#